data_AF-A0AAU9VS94-F1
#
_entry.id   AF-A0AAU9VS94-F1
#
_cell.length_a   1.000
_cell.length_b   1.000
_cell.length_c   1.000
_cell.angle_alpha   90.00
_cell.angle_beta   90.00
_cell.angle_gamma   90.00
#
_symmetry.space_group_name_H-M   'P 1'
#
loop_
_entity.id
_entity.type
_entity.pdbx_description
1 polymer ?
#
loop_
_entity_poly.entity_id
_entity_poly.type
_entity_poly.pdbx_seq_one_letter_code
_entity_poly.pdbx_strand_id
1 'polypeptide(L)'
;MNAIMDFIRDSQGDPLTRDHLTICLDLHNIKHQYNISCMQNNANRVLFWVEEMKRENYNPAFCFRRLGEKSTHTGLELNDFILGIQTEFQRDMFVQYANKLVCVDATHAT
;
A
#
# COMPACT_ATOMS: atom_id res chain seq x y z
N MET A 1 -6.32 10.49 -20.00
CA MET A 1 -6.77 10.95 -18.66
C MET A 1 -6.16 12.30 -18.31
N ASN A 2 -6.18 13.28 -19.22
CA ASN A 2 -5.71 14.66 -18.95
C ASN A 2 -6.72 15.74 -19.40
N ALA A 3 -7.66 15.39 -20.29
CA ALA A 3 -8.61 16.35 -20.88
C ALA A 3 -9.42 17.20 -19.87
N ILE A 4 -9.74 16.66 -18.69
CA ILE A 4 -10.44 17.42 -17.65
C ILE A 4 -9.50 18.45 -16.99
N MET A 5 -8.27 18.05 -16.68
CA MET A 5 -7.27 18.93 -16.07
C MET A 5 -6.76 19.98 -17.06
N ASP A 6 -6.72 19.62 -18.35
CA ASP A 6 -6.35 20.53 -19.43
C ASP A 6 -7.49 21.52 -19.68
N PHE A 7 -8.75 21.05 -19.74
CA PHE A 7 -9.93 21.93 -19.82
C PHE A 7 -10.02 22.95 -18.68
N ILE A 8 -9.76 22.53 -17.43
CA ILE A 8 -9.79 23.43 -16.25
C ILE A 8 -8.65 24.48 -16.29
N ARG A 9 -7.51 24.15 -16.90
CA ARG A 9 -6.39 25.10 -17.10
C ARG A 9 -6.64 26.03 -18.27
N ASP A 10 -7.22 25.52 -19.35
CA ASP A 10 -7.50 26.27 -20.58
C ASP A 10 -8.75 27.15 -20.43
N SER A 11 -9.66 26.84 -19.51
CA SER A 11 -10.82 27.67 -19.18
C SER A 11 -10.50 28.89 -18.32
N GLN A 12 -9.22 29.15 -18.00
CA GLN A 12 -8.77 30.29 -17.19
C GLN A 12 -8.73 31.61 -17.99
N GLY A 13 -9.83 31.94 -18.67
CA GLY A 13 -10.04 33.25 -19.29
C GLY A 13 -10.45 34.34 -18.29
N ASP A 14 -10.94 33.93 -17.11
CA ASP A 14 -11.33 34.80 -16.00
C ASP A 14 -10.21 34.94 -14.95
N PRO A 15 -10.22 36.00 -14.13
CA PRO A 15 -9.24 36.19 -13.07
C PRO A 15 -9.16 34.97 -12.14
N LEU A 16 -7.94 34.52 -11.83
CA LEU A 16 -7.71 33.43 -10.88
C LEU A 16 -8.39 33.73 -9.54
N THR A 17 -9.34 32.88 -9.14
CA THR A 17 -9.98 32.95 -7.83
C THR A 17 -9.25 32.05 -6.84
N ARG A 18 -9.49 32.25 -5.54
CA ARG A 18 -8.91 31.45 -4.45
C ARG A 18 -9.20 29.96 -4.60
N ASP A 19 -10.34 29.61 -5.19
CA ASP A 19 -10.80 28.23 -5.40
C ASP A 19 -9.97 27.50 -6.46
N HIS A 20 -9.37 28.24 -7.40
CA HIS A 20 -8.43 27.68 -8.39
C HIS A 20 -7.06 27.34 -7.77
N LEU A 21 -6.78 27.86 -6.57
CA LEU A 21 -5.50 27.74 -5.88
C LEU A 21 -5.66 26.88 -4.62
N THR A 22 -6.03 25.61 -4.80
CA THR A 22 -6.03 24.64 -3.68
C THR A 22 -4.60 24.47 -3.17
N ILE A 23 -4.33 24.93 -1.95
CA ILE A 23 -3.02 24.76 -1.30
C ILE A 23 -3.03 23.60 -0.31
N CYS A 24 -1.85 23.12 0.06
CA CYS A 24 -1.70 22.06 1.07
C CYS A 24 -2.42 22.37 2.39
N LEU A 25 -2.53 23.66 2.76
CA LEU A 25 -3.27 24.10 3.94
C LEU A 25 -4.78 23.91 3.81
N ASP A 26 -5.35 24.09 2.61
CA ASP A 26 -6.79 23.85 2.40
C ASP A 26 -7.10 22.37 2.53
N LEU A 27 -6.27 21.51 1.94
CA LEU A 27 -6.40 20.06 2.09
C LEU A 27 -6.27 19.64 3.56
N HIS A 28 -5.35 20.24 4.31
CA HIS A 28 -5.22 20.03 5.75
C HIS A 28 -6.47 20.46 6.51
N ASN A 29 -7.01 21.65 6.22
CA ASN A 29 -8.20 22.18 6.89
C ASN A 29 -9.45 21.36 6.56
N ILE A 30 -9.65 20.97 5.30
CA ILE A 30 -10.73 20.07 4.88
C ILE A 30 -10.62 18.74 5.62
N LYS A 31 -9.42 18.16 5.67
CA LYS A 31 -9.18 16.90 6.38
C LYS A 31 -9.59 16.99 7.86
N HIS A 32 -9.24 18.09 8.52
CA HIS A 32 -9.63 18.35 9.91
C HIS A 32 -11.13 18.62 10.08
N GLN A 33 -11.71 19.48 9.24
CA GLN A 33 -13.11 19.91 9.32
C GLN A 33 -14.08 18.76 9.13
N TYR A 34 -13.79 17.87 8.18
CA TYR A 34 -14.63 16.70 7.89
C TYR A 34 -14.23 15.46 8.68
N ASN A 35 -13.33 15.61 9.67
CA ASN A 35 -12.77 14.51 10.46
C ASN A 35 -12.32 13.33 9.58
N ILE A 36 -11.73 13.65 8.41
CA ILE A 36 -11.10 12.68 7.52
C ILE A 36 -9.76 12.30 8.17
N SER A 37 -9.84 11.65 9.32
CA SER A 37 -8.71 10.88 9.80
C SER A 37 -8.56 9.73 8.80
N CYS A 38 -7.44 9.71 8.08
CA CYS A 38 -6.94 8.46 7.53
C CYS A 38 -6.92 7.52 8.73
N MET A 39 -7.89 6.61 8.85
CA MET A 39 -7.99 5.70 9.98
C MET A 39 -6.60 5.08 10.16
N GLN A 40 -5.93 5.42 11.26
CA GLN A 40 -4.64 4.88 11.66
C GLN A 40 -4.78 3.42 12.14
N ASN A 41 -5.70 2.65 11.58
CA ASN A 41 -5.68 1.20 11.73
C ASN A 41 -4.65 0.65 10.74
N ASN A 42 -3.39 0.62 11.18
CA ASN A 42 -2.26 0.11 10.39
C ASN A 42 -2.55 -1.28 9.80
N ALA A 43 -3.25 -2.15 10.54
CA ALA A 43 -3.66 -3.48 10.09
C ALA A 43 -4.66 -3.47 8.90
N ASN A 44 -5.50 -2.44 8.78
CA ASN A 44 -6.43 -2.30 7.66
C ASN A 44 -5.73 -1.70 6.43
N ARG A 45 -4.76 -0.80 6.63
CA ARG A 45 -3.98 -0.23 5.53
C ARG A 45 -3.18 -1.29 4.79
N VAL A 46 -2.55 -2.20 5.52
CA VAL A 46 -1.80 -3.30 4.88
C VAL A 46 -2.72 -4.26 4.15
N LEU A 47 -3.94 -4.53 4.67
CA LEU A 47 -4.92 -5.29 3.90
C LEU A 47 -5.25 -4.62 2.57
N PHE A 48 -5.66 -3.35 2.59
CA PHE A 48 -6.03 -2.67 1.35
C PHE A 48 -4.86 -2.66 0.35
N TRP A 49 -3.64 -2.48 0.85
CA TRP A 49 -2.45 -2.56 0.01
C TRP A 49 -2.21 -3.95 -0.59
N VAL A 50 -2.37 -5.03 0.20
CA VAL A 50 -2.30 -6.41 -0.29
C VAL A 50 -3.40 -6.71 -1.30
N GLU A 51 -4.62 -6.21 -1.07
CA GLU A 51 -5.73 -6.38 -2.02
C GLU A 51 -5.49 -5.65 -3.34
N GLU A 52 -4.85 -4.48 -3.31
CA GLU A 52 -4.42 -3.79 -4.53
C GLU A 52 -3.27 -4.55 -5.23
N MET A 53 -2.28 -5.05 -4.48
CA MET A 53 -1.19 -5.87 -5.03
C MET A 53 -1.69 -7.13 -5.73
N LYS A 54 -2.75 -7.77 -5.22
CA LYS A 54 -3.37 -8.93 -5.86
C LYS A 54 -4.01 -8.63 -7.21
N ARG A 55 -4.29 -7.37 -7.52
CA ARG A 55 -4.91 -6.93 -8.79
C ARG A 55 -3.90 -6.64 -9.89
N GLU A 56 -2.62 -6.55 -9.54
CA GLU A 56 -1.53 -6.37 -10.51
C GLU A 56 -1.35 -7.61 -11.38
N ASN A 57 -0.84 -7.45 -12.60
CA ASN A 57 -0.55 -8.57 -13.51
C ASN A 57 0.39 -9.60 -12.88
N TYR A 58 1.32 -9.10 -12.06
CA TYR A 58 2.11 -9.90 -11.16
C TYR A 58 1.75 -9.52 -9.73
N ASN A 59 1.29 -10.49 -8.93
CA ASN A 59 1.00 -10.27 -7.52
C ASN A 59 2.30 -10.33 -6.69
N PRO A 60 2.82 -9.19 -6.17
CA PRO A 60 4.02 -9.17 -5.35
C PRO A 60 3.79 -9.73 -3.94
N ALA A 61 2.55 -9.77 -3.44
CA ALA A 61 2.21 -10.30 -2.13
C ALA A 61 1.92 -11.80 -2.20
N PHE A 62 2.95 -12.62 -2.00
CA PHE A 62 2.85 -14.08 -2.08
C PHE A 62 2.36 -14.73 -0.76
N CYS A 63 2.49 -14.03 0.36
CA CYS A 63 1.99 -14.50 1.65
C CYS A 63 1.41 -13.33 2.46
N PHE A 64 0.23 -13.50 3.04
CA PHE A 64 -0.37 -12.51 3.91
C PHE A 64 -1.25 -13.18 4.96
N ARG A 65 -1.09 -12.79 6.23
CA ARG A 65 -1.95 -13.22 7.33
C ARG A 65 -2.14 -12.08 8.32
N ARG A 66 -3.37 -11.91 8.79
CA ARG A 66 -3.76 -10.84 9.71
C ARG A 66 -3.62 -11.29 11.17
N LEU A 67 -3.42 -10.32 12.06
CA LEU A 67 -3.54 -10.53 13.49
C LEU A 67 -4.93 -11.08 13.82
N GLY A 68 -5.01 -12.09 14.70
CA GLY A 68 -6.26 -12.74 15.08
C GLY A 68 -6.68 -13.88 14.14
N GLU A 69 -6.01 -14.06 12.99
CA GLU A 69 -6.34 -15.10 12.02
C GLU A 69 -5.65 -16.41 12.38
N LYS A 70 -6.44 -17.48 12.54
CA LYS A 70 -5.93 -18.82 12.83
C LYS A 70 -5.13 -19.36 11.64
N SER A 71 -3.91 -19.80 11.91
CA SER A 71 -3.05 -20.46 10.93
C SER A 71 -3.13 -21.98 11.08
N THR A 72 -3.04 -22.71 9.97
CA THR A 72 -2.80 -24.16 9.95
C THR A 72 -1.31 -24.51 9.99
N HIS A 73 -0.43 -23.52 9.82
CA HIS A 73 1.01 -23.71 9.84
C HIS A 73 1.56 -23.66 11.28
N THR A 74 2.46 -24.59 11.58
CA THR A 74 3.17 -24.68 12.86
C THR A 74 4.06 -23.46 13.11
N GLY A 75 4.08 -22.98 14.36
CA GLY A 75 4.95 -21.86 14.78
C GLY A 75 4.38 -20.47 14.54
N LEU A 76 3.08 -20.36 14.21
CA LEU A 76 2.39 -19.08 14.09
C LEU A 76 1.31 -18.94 15.16
N GLU A 77 1.48 -17.95 16.02
CA GLU A 77 0.52 -17.61 17.06
C GLU A 77 -0.59 -16.69 16.55
N LEU A 78 -1.67 -16.59 17.34
CA LEU A 78 -2.82 -15.75 17.02
C LEU A 78 -2.43 -14.27 16.87
N ASN A 79 -1.42 -13.83 17.61
CA ASN A 79 -0.93 -12.45 17.62
C ASN A 79 0.22 -12.20 16.64
N ASP A 80 0.57 -13.19 15.82
CA ASP A 80 1.60 -13.01 14.81
C ASP A 80 1.00 -12.38 13.55
N PHE A 81 1.76 -11.48 12.93
CA PHE A 81 1.42 -10.85 11.64
C PHE A 81 2.41 -11.32 10.57
N ILE A 82 1.92 -11.61 9.37
CA ILE A 82 2.79 -12.06 8.27
C ILE A 82 2.50 -11.29 7.00
N LEU A 83 3.56 -10.81 6.38
CA LEU A 83 3.55 -10.27 5.03
C LEU A 83 4.81 -10.75 4.31
N GLY A 84 4.62 -11.57 3.29
CA GLY A 84 5.64 -11.97 2.34
C GLY A 84 5.45 -11.19 1.04
N ILE A 85 6.44 -10.39 0.68
CA ILE A 85 6.49 -9.65 -0.58
C ILE A 85 7.74 -10.04 -1.35
N GLN A 86 7.63 -10.14 -2.67
CA GLN A 86 8.78 -10.38 -3.54
C GLN A 86 8.55 -9.76 -4.92
N THR A 87 9.62 -9.27 -5.54
CA THR A 87 9.61 -8.86 -6.95
C THR A 87 9.59 -10.07 -7.87
N GLU A 88 9.26 -9.87 -9.15
CA GLU A 88 9.33 -10.95 -10.16
C GLU A 88 10.72 -11.57 -10.24
N PHE A 89 11.76 -10.73 -10.22
CA PHE A 89 13.15 -11.20 -10.20
C PHE A 89 13.45 -12.06 -8.97
N GLN A 90 13.00 -11.66 -7.78
CA GLN A 90 13.20 -12.44 -6.56
C GLN A 90 12.48 -13.79 -6.63
N ARG A 91 11.25 -13.84 -7.16
CA ARG A 91 10.53 -15.09 -7.41
C ARG A 91 11.30 -15.99 -8.36
N ASP A 92 11.78 -15.46 -9.48
CA ASP A 92 12.45 -16.24 -10.51
C ASP A 92 13.79 -16.80 -10.00
N MET A 93 14.55 -15.97 -9.28
CA MET A 93 15.74 -16.39 -8.55
C MET A 93 15.41 -17.48 -7.51
N PHE A 94 14.31 -17.33 -6.78
CA PHE A 94 13.90 -18.34 -5.81
C PHE A 94 13.59 -19.68 -6.51
N VAL A 95 12.78 -19.68 -7.57
CA VAL A 95 12.47 -20.91 -8.32
C VAL A 95 13.73 -21.55 -8.91
N GLN A 96 14.67 -20.76 -9.40
CA GLN A 96 15.89 -21.26 -10.04
C GLN A 96 16.92 -21.82 -9.06
N TYR A 97 17.05 -21.26 -7.86
CA TYR A 97 18.18 -21.57 -6.96
C TYR A 97 17.78 -22.07 -5.56
N ALA A 98 16.53 -21.88 -5.11
CA ALA A 98 16.11 -22.27 -3.77
C ALA A 98 16.13 -23.79 -3.53
N ASN A 99 16.17 -24.59 -4.60
CA ASN A 99 16.33 -26.04 -4.50
C ASN A 99 17.69 -26.46 -3.91
N LYS A 100 18.71 -25.59 -3.93
CA LYS A 100 20.05 -25.87 -3.38
C LYS A 100 20.18 -25.37 -1.96
N LEU A 101 19.82 -24.10 -1.74
CA LEU A 101 19.98 -23.43 -0.45
C LEU A 101 19.04 -22.22 -0.37
N VAL A 102 18.42 -22.02 0.79
CA VAL A 102 17.70 -20.80 1.14
C VAL A 102 18.39 -20.19 2.35
N CYS A 103 18.92 -18.98 2.19
CA CYS A 103 19.49 -18.21 3.29
C CYS A 103 18.40 -17.31 3.86
N VAL A 104 18.06 -17.49 5.14
CA VAL A 104 17.13 -16.64 5.87
C VAL A 104 17.93 -15.87 6.89
N ASP A 105 18.00 -14.55 6.73
CA ASP A 105 18.58 -13.65 7.72
C ASP A 105 17.44 -12.95 8.47
N ALA A 106 17.46 -13.07 9.79
CA ALA A 106 16.51 -12.42 10.66
C ALA A 106 17.15 -11.17 11.25
N THR A 107 16.68 -10.00 10.81
CA THR A 107 17.07 -8.75 11.45
C THR A 107 16.27 -8.59 12.73
N HIS A 108 16.90 -8.90 13.87
CA HIS A 108 16.35 -8.41 15.13
C HIS A 108 16.51 -6.89 15.15
N ALA A 109 15.39 -6.17 15.13
CA ALA A 109 15.40 -4.76 15.46
C ALA A 109 15.88 -4.64 16.93
N THR A 110 17.14 -4.24 17.10
CA THR A 110 17.70 -3.77 18.38
C THR A 110 16.95 -2.55 18.90
#